data_AF-Q5C3Y9-F1
#
_entry.id   AF-Q5C3Y9-F1
#
_cell.length_a   1.000
_cell.length_b   1.000
_cell.length_c   1.000
_cell.angle_alpha   90.00
_cell.angle_beta   90.00
_cell.angle_gamma   90.00
#
_symmetry.space_group_name_H-M   'P 1'
#
loop_
_entity.id
_entity.type
_entity.pdbx_description
1 polymer ?
#
loop_
_entity_poly.entity_id
_entity_poly.type
_entity_poly.pdbx_seq_one_letter_code
_entity_poly.pdbx_strand_id
1 'polypeptide(L)'
;MNKASKKRKHSYYGESILSYFDRDGISQSSVQISDSRVACASLPTTKSSPLETKFKKCPFYKWIPDTSITVDAFCYNDIPGCTYYFLSHFHSDHFKGIHKNFKGHIYCSEVTKNLLRDAYGLGLVISVLELEKRTLIGDVEVTALDANHCPGSLMFIFHVLSSRKR
;
A
#
# COMPACT_ATOMS: atom_id res chain seq x y z
N MET A 1 -49.95 -8.32 -1.14
CA MET A 1 -49.09 -9.24 -1.92
C MET A 1 -47.78 -8.52 -2.25
N ASN A 2 -46.75 -8.65 -1.41
CA ASN A 2 -45.50 -7.89 -1.59
C ASN A 2 -44.37 -8.83 -2.03
N LYS A 3 -43.85 -8.59 -3.24
CA LYS A 3 -42.71 -9.33 -3.83
C LYS A 3 -41.41 -8.88 -3.15
N ALA A 4 -40.75 -9.80 -2.46
CA ALA A 4 -39.42 -9.60 -1.87
C ALA A 4 -38.35 -9.63 -2.97
N SER A 5 -37.55 -8.57 -3.06
CA SER A 5 -36.42 -8.45 -3.98
C SER A 5 -35.18 -9.12 -3.37
N LYS A 6 -34.72 -10.22 -3.98
CA LYS A 6 -33.52 -10.98 -3.56
C LYS A 6 -32.25 -10.17 -3.82
N LYS A 7 -31.61 -9.64 -2.78
CA LYS A 7 -30.24 -9.09 -2.87
C LYS A 7 -29.24 -10.25 -2.99
N ARG A 8 -28.50 -10.29 -4.12
CA ARG A 8 -27.44 -11.26 -4.39
C ARG A 8 -26.26 -11.02 -3.43
N LYS A 9 -25.84 -12.07 -2.71
CA LYS A 9 -24.62 -12.09 -1.90
C LYS A 9 -23.43 -12.19 -2.83
N HIS A 10 -22.49 -11.24 -2.74
CA HIS A 10 -21.22 -11.34 -3.44
C HIS A 10 -20.26 -12.10 -2.53
N SER A 11 -20.04 -13.40 -2.79
CA SER A 11 -18.96 -14.13 -2.12
C SER A 11 -17.63 -13.78 -2.77
N TYR A 12 -16.56 -13.84 -1.99
CA TYR A 12 -15.20 -13.79 -2.52
C TYR A 12 -14.98 -15.00 -3.41
N TYR A 13 -14.45 -14.77 -4.62
CA TYR A 13 -14.24 -15.78 -5.67
C TYR A 13 -12.76 -15.81 -6.09
N GLY A 14 -11.86 -15.50 -5.16
CA GLY A 14 -10.42 -15.54 -5.38
C GLY A 14 -9.87 -16.95 -5.10
N GLU A 15 -8.97 -17.41 -5.97
CA GLU A 15 -8.20 -18.62 -5.76
C GLU A 15 -7.35 -18.53 -4.48
N SER A 16 -7.13 -19.66 -3.81
CA SER A 16 -6.23 -19.73 -2.66
C SER A 16 -4.83 -19.25 -3.05
N ILE A 17 -4.15 -18.51 -2.17
CA ILE A 17 -2.76 -18.07 -2.39
C ILE A 17 -1.82 -19.24 -2.72
N LEU A 18 -2.15 -20.45 -2.26
CA LEU A 18 -1.41 -21.68 -2.54
C LEU A 18 -1.44 -22.07 -4.03
N SER A 19 -2.42 -21.59 -4.80
CA SER A 19 -2.52 -21.88 -6.24
C SER A 19 -1.44 -21.19 -7.09
N TYR A 20 -0.72 -20.21 -6.54
CA TYR A 20 0.31 -19.45 -7.27
C TYR A 20 1.71 -20.05 -7.19
N PHE A 21 1.93 -21.05 -6.33
CA PHE A 21 3.28 -21.61 -6.09
C PHE A 21 3.59 -22.87 -6.90
N ASP A 22 2.61 -23.45 -7.59
CA ASP A 22 2.81 -24.63 -8.46
C ASP A 22 2.67 -24.27 -9.94
N ARG A 23 3.71 -23.67 -10.53
CA ARG A 23 4.01 -23.77 -11.97
C ARG A 23 5.51 -23.71 -12.21
N ASP A 24 6.06 -24.90 -12.44
CA ASP A 24 7.15 -25.29 -13.35
C ASP A 24 8.33 -24.33 -13.60
N GLY A 25 9.52 -24.91 -13.42
CA GLY A 25 10.81 -24.25 -13.47
C GLY A 25 11.09 -23.50 -14.76
N ILE A 26 11.67 -22.31 -14.60
CA ILE A 26 12.30 -21.55 -15.68
C ILE A 26 13.79 -21.40 -15.36
N SER A 27 14.56 -21.99 -16.26
CA SER A 27 16.00 -21.95 -16.42
C SER A 27 16.54 -20.52 -16.51
N GLN A 28 17.68 -20.29 -15.85
CA GLN A 28 18.52 -19.12 -15.99
C GLN A 28 18.86 -18.87 -17.48
N SER A 29 18.58 -17.66 -17.97
CA SER A 29 19.24 -17.13 -19.18
C SER A 29 19.79 -15.75 -18.84
N SER A 30 21.10 -15.61 -19.01
CA SER A 30 21.90 -14.43 -18.73
C SER A 30 21.75 -13.41 -19.87
N VAL A 31 21.33 -12.19 -19.55
CA VAL A 31 21.28 -11.07 -20.50
C VAL A 31 22.60 -10.29 -20.41
N GLN A 32 23.34 -10.26 -21.51
CA GLN A 32 24.56 -9.47 -21.71
C GLN A 32 24.19 -8.01 -21.98
N ILE A 33 24.80 -7.07 -21.25
CA ILE A 33 24.60 -5.62 -21.41
C ILE A 33 25.79 -5.06 -22.19
N SER A 34 25.55 -4.51 -23.39
CA SER A 34 26.52 -3.71 -24.12
C SER A 34 26.25 -2.22 -23.94
N ASP A 35 27.28 -1.50 -23.52
CA ASP A 35 27.33 -0.08 -23.16
C ASP A 35 27.24 0.81 -24.43
N SER A 36 26.26 1.70 -24.50
CA SER A 36 26.20 2.73 -25.55
C SER A 36 25.76 4.07 -24.96
N ARG A 37 26.73 4.98 -24.82
CA ARG A 37 26.54 6.39 -24.48
C ARG A 37 25.87 7.09 -25.66
N VAL A 38 24.71 7.71 -25.42
CA VAL A 38 24.11 8.66 -26.37
C VAL A 38 23.78 9.95 -25.62
N ALA A 39 24.33 11.05 -26.12
CA ALA A 39 24.20 12.39 -25.58
C ALA A 39 22.91 13.09 -26.04
N CYS A 40 22.43 13.95 -25.14
CA CYS A 40 21.51 15.09 -25.25
C CYS A 40 20.80 15.38 -26.59
N ALA A 41 19.46 15.34 -26.55
CA ALA A 41 18.60 16.16 -27.42
C ALA A 41 17.49 16.81 -26.57
N SER A 42 17.36 18.13 -26.67
CA SER A 42 16.39 18.97 -25.96
C SER A 42 14.96 18.69 -26.41
N LEU A 43 14.05 18.49 -25.43
CA LEU A 43 12.62 18.27 -25.71
C LEU A 43 11.91 19.58 -26.11
N PRO A 44 11.00 19.55 -27.09
CA PRO A 44 10.15 20.67 -27.45
C PRO A 44 9.11 20.96 -26.36
N THR A 45 8.96 22.25 -26.02
CA THR A 45 8.00 22.77 -25.04
C THR A 45 6.60 22.88 -25.66
N THR A 46 5.81 21.82 -25.58
CA THR A 46 4.37 21.90 -25.86
C THR A 46 3.62 22.29 -24.58
N LYS A 47 2.98 23.46 -24.62
CA LYS A 47 2.09 23.98 -23.57
C LYS A 47 1.03 22.93 -23.22
N SER A 48 1.13 22.31 -22.04
CA SER A 48 0.10 21.39 -21.55
C SER A 48 -1.13 22.19 -21.11
N SER A 49 -2.29 21.86 -21.69
CA SER A 49 -3.61 22.24 -21.19
C SER A 49 -3.77 21.90 -19.70
N PRO A 50 -4.71 22.52 -18.97
CA PRO A 50 -4.99 22.15 -17.58
C PRO A 50 -5.31 20.65 -17.52
N LEU A 51 -4.43 19.87 -16.88
CA LEU A 51 -4.66 18.46 -16.63
C LEU A 51 -5.86 18.38 -15.68
N GLU A 52 -7.04 18.04 -16.19
CA GLU A 52 -8.11 17.51 -15.36
C GLU A 52 -7.53 16.34 -14.57
N THR A 53 -7.32 16.55 -13.28
CA THR A 53 -6.79 15.54 -12.37
C THR A 53 -7.84 14.45 -12.22
N LYS A 54 -7.78 13.44 -13.09
CA LYS A 54 -8.60 12.23 -12.96
C LYS A 54 -8.41 11.68 -11.54
N PHE A 55 -9.46 11.75 -10.72
CA PHE A 55 -9.43 11.30 -9.34
C PHE A 55 -9.08 9.81 -9.31
N LYS A 56 -7.90 9.47 -8.78
CA LYS A 56 -7.49 8.07 -8.62
C LYS A 56 -8.13 7.52 -7.36
N LYS A 57 -9.15 6.67 -7.52
CA LYS A 57 -9.78 5.94 -6.43
C LYS A 57 -8.82 4.88 -5.88
N CYS A 58 -8.76 4.73 -4.56
CA CYS A 58 -7.99 3.66 -3.91
C CYS A 58 -8.56 2.28 -4.33
N PRO A 59 -7.71 1.35 -4.84
CA PRO A 59 -8.16 0.02 -5.22
C PRO A 59 -8.50 -0.83 -4.00
N PHE A 60 -9.43 -1.77 -4.16
CA PHE A 60 -9.95 -2.58 -3.05
C PHE A 60 -8.87 -3.38 -2.32
N TYR A 61 -7.83 -3.85 -3.03
CA TYR A 61 -6.77 -4.68 -2.46
C TYR A 61 -5.76 -3.91 -1.61
N LYS A 62 -5.81 -2.57 -1.61
CA LYS A 62 -5.00 -1.72 -0.72
C LYS A 62 -5.78 -1.24 0.51
N TRP A 63 -7.05 -1.62 0.63
CA TRP A 63 -7.92 -1.24 1.74
C TRP A 63 -8.34 -2.50 2.50
N ILE A 64 -8.05 -2.52 3.80
CA ILE A 64 -8.49 -3.62 4.67
C ILE A 64 -10.02 -3.51 4.88
N PRO A 65 -10.81 -4.52 4.48
CA PRO A 65 -12.27 -4.46 4.56
C PRO A 65 -12.77 -4.17 5.96
N ASP A 66 -13.87 -3.41 6.06
CA ASP A 66 -14.54 -3.06 7.32
C ASP A 66 -13.68 -2.27 8.33
N THR A 67 -12.61 -1.60 7.85
CA THR A 67 -11.72 -0.78 8.69
C THR A 67 -11.39 0.56 8.03
N SER A 68 -10.81 1.49 8.79
CA SER A 68 -10.24 2.74 8.29
C SER A 68 -8.74 2.64 7.93
N ILE A 69 -8.29 1.41 7.60
CA ILE A 69 -6.88 1.08 7.35
C ILE A 69 -6.62 0.87 5.86
N THR A 70 -5.55 1.49 5.36
CA THR A 70 -4.98 1.20 4.03
C THR A 70 -3.51 0.82 4.11
N VAL A 71 -3.03 0.05 3.12
CA VAL A 71 -1.63 -0.38 3.00
C VAL A 71 -1.05 0.11 1.68
N ASP A 72 0.07 0.83 1.74
CA ASP A 72 0.82 1.37 0.60
C ASP A 72 -0.07 2.20 -0.36
N ALA A 73 -0.95 3.03 0.20
CA ALA A 73 -2.01 3.73 -0.52
C ALA A 73 -1.84 5.26 -0.50
N PHE A 74 -0.64 5.75 -0.80
CA PHE A 74 -0.30 7.17 -0.68
C PHE A 74 -0.46 8.01 -1.96
N CYS A 75 -0.59 7.37 -3.12
CA CYS A 75 -0.71 8.05 -4.43
C CYS A 75 -2.16 8.23 -4.91
N TYR A 76 -3.10 8.13 -3.98
CA TYR A 76 -4.53 8.37 -4.22
C TYR A 76 -4.90 9.72 -3.62
N ASN A 77 -5.94 10.34 -4.17
CA ASN A 77 -6.51 11.55 -3.55
C ASN A 77 -7.14 11.17 -2.20
N ASP A 78 -7.71 12.15 -1.49
CA ASP A 78 -8.39 11.92 -0.21
C ASP A 78 -9.24 10.64 -0.23
N ILE A 79 -8.83 9.66 0.58
CA ILE A 79 -9.53 8.39 0.74
C ILE A 79 -10.53 8.60 1.87
N PRO A 80 -11.83 8.84 1.58
CA PRO A 80 -12.78 9.24 2.61
C PRO A 80 -12.96 8.09 3.61
N GLY A 81 -12.76 8.36 4.89
CA GLY A 81 -12.86 7.35 5.95
C GLY A 81 -11.56 6.58 6.24
N CYS A 82 -10.46 6.86 5.53
CA CYS A 82 -9.15 6.31 5.89
C CYS A 82 -8.43 7.23 6.89
N THR A 83 -8.05 6.67 8.04
CA THR A 83 -7.32 7.39 9.10
C THR A 83 -5.92 6.84 9.31
N TYR A 84 -5.75 5.53 9.12
CA TYR A 84 -4.52 4.81 9.43
C TYR A 84 -3.88 4.29 8.14
N TYR A 85 -2.67 4.74 7.86
CA TYR A 85 -1.92 4.39 6.66
C TYR A 85 -0.74 3.52 7.05
N PHE A 86 -0.63 2.34 6.46
CA PHE A 86 0.49 1.44 6.70
C PHE A 86 1.43 1.51 5.52
N LEU A 87 2.72 1.68 5.81
CA LEU A 87 3.78 1.57 4.80
C LEU A 87 4.57 0.30 5.09
N SER A 88 4.48 -0.67 4.17
CA SER A 88 5.14 -1.97 4.32
C SER A 88 6.66 -1.83 4.29
N HIS A 89 7.20 -1.02 3.38
CA HIS A 89 8.63 -0.77 3.23
C HIS A 89 8.92 0.47 2.37
N PHE A 90 10.18 0.91 2.34
CA PHE A 90 10.60 2.14 1.67
C PHE A 90 11.05 1.95 0.21
N HIS A 91 10.18 1.39 -0.64
CA HIS A 91 10.37 1.41 -2.10
C HIS A 91 9.41 2.38 -2.79
N SER A 92 9.89 3.00 -3.88
CA SER A 92 9.27 4.18 -4.48
C SER A 92 7.85 3.99 -4.99
N ASP A 93 7.49 2.77 -5.41
CA ASP A 93 6.15 2.39 -5.84
C ASP A 93 5.17 2.21 -4.67
N HIS A 94 5.67 1.98 -3.45
CA HIS A 94 4.87 1.82 -2.23
C HIS A 94 4.66 3.14 -1.49
N PHE A 95 5.69 3.99 -1.36
CA PHE A 95 5.56 5.30 -0.67
C PHE A 95 5.17 6.46 -1.61
N LYS A 96 4.99 6.20 -2.92
CA LYS A 96 4.64 7.21 -3.91
C LYS A 96 3.46 8.05 -3.44
N GLY A 97 3.60 9.37 -3.42
CA GLY A 97 2.55 10.32 -3.04
C GLY A 97 2.66 10.86 -1.61
N ILE A 98 3.51 10.28 -0.76
CA ILE A 98 3.92 10.92 0.48
C ILE A 98 4.65 12.23 0.17
N HIS A 99 4.31 13.27 0.90
CA HIS A 99 4.87 14.61 0.81
C HIS A 99 4.86 15.25 2.21
N LYS A 100 5.61 16.34 2.41
CA LYS A 100 5.87 16.94 3.75
C LYS A 100 4.61 17.32 4.55
N ASN A 101 3.50 17.57 3.84
CA ASN A 101 2.22 18.00 4.41
C ASN A 101 1.14 16.90 4.37
N PHE A 102 1.54 15.64 4.19
CA PHE A 102 0.60 14.52 4.12
C PHE A 102 -0.24 14.43 5.40
N LYS A 103 -1.56 14.43 5.24
CA LYS A 103 -2.54 14.41 6.34
C LYS A 103 -3.01 12.98 6.60
N GLY A 104 -2.16 12.20 7.23
CA GLY A 104 -2.48 10.82 7.63
C GLY A 104 -1.48 10.29 8.64
N HIS A 105 -1.93 9.36 9.48
CA HIS A 105 -1.06 8.72 10.47
C HIS A 105 -0.42 7.48 9.84
N ILE A 106 0.89 7.52 9.67
CA ILE A 106 1.68 6.47 9.04
C ILE A 106 2.17 5.47 10.10
N TYR A 107 1.97 4.18 9.87
CA TYR A 107 2.50 3.08 10.67
C TYR A 107 3.52 2.28 9.84
N CYS A 108 4.71 2.09 10.38
CA CYS A 108 5.81 1.39 9.70
C CYS A 108 6.87 0.91 10.70
N SER A 109 7.99 0.36 10.21
CA SER A 109 9.15 0.02 11.04
C SER A 109 9.96 1.26 11.44
N GLU A 110 10.82 1.15 12.45
CA GLU A 110 11.75 2.23 12.85
C GLU A 110 12.67 2.63 11.69
N VAL A 111 13.19 1.66 10.94
CA VAL A 111 14.04 1.90 9.78
C VAL A 111 13.29 2.72 8.72
N THR A 112 12.06 2.32 8.38
CA THR A 112 11.24 3.04 7.39
C THR A 112 10.89 4.46 7.86
N LYS A 113 10.58 4.64 9.15
CA LYS A 113 10.34 5.97 9.74
C LYS A 113 11.56 6.90 9.59
N ASN A 114 12.77 6.39 9.83
CA ASN A 114 13.98 7.19 9.67
C ASN A 114 14.17 7.62 8.22
N LEU A 115 14.01 6.69 7.27
CA LEU A 115 14.08 7.01 5.84
C LEU A 115 13.01 8.03 5.41
N LEU A 116 11.78 7.92 5.92
CA LEU A 116 10.73 8.90 5.69
C LEU A 116 11.09 10.29 6.24
N ARG A 117 11.67 10.35 7.44
CA ARG A 117 12.11 11.61 8.06
C ARG A 117 13.26 12.24 7.29
N ASP A 118 14.20 11.44 6.80
CA ASP A 118 15.31 11.93 5.99
C ASP A 118 14.81 12.48 4.64
N ALA A 119 13.83 11.80 4.01
CA ALA A 119 13.28 12.22 2.72
C ALA A 119 12.30 13.40 2.80
N TYR A 120 11.47 13.47 3.84
CA TYR A 120 10.32 14.39 3.92
C TYR A 120 10.33 15.32 5.15
N GLY A 121 11.25 15.14 6.09
CA GLY A 121 11.37 15.93 7.31
C GLY A 121 10.40 15.51 8.42
N LEU A 122 10.25 16.38 9.43
CA LEU A 122 9.53 16.09 10.67
C LEU A 122 8.02 16.38 10.63
N GLY A 123 7.48 16.83 9.48
CA GLY A 123 6.06 17.20 9.34
C GLY A 123 5.10 16.00 9.30
N LEU A 124 5.62 14.79 9.09
CA LEU A 124 4.83 13.57 9.00
C LEU A 124 4.50 13.02 10.40
N VAL A 125 3.25 12.60 10.59
CA VAL A 125 2.82 11.87 11.79
C VAL A 125 3.08 10.38 11.58
N ILE A 126 4.13 9.84 12.22
CA ILE A 126 4.60 8.46 12.03
C ILE A 126 4.68 7.75 13.38
N SER A 127 4.09 6.55 13.47
CA SER A 127 4.23 5.62 14.59
C SER A 127 4.95 4.35 14.15
N VAL A 128 5.75 3.81 15.06
CA VAL A 128 6.54 2.59 14.82
C VAL A 128 5.78 1.38 15.33
N LEU A 129 5.77 0.33 14.53
CA LEU A 129 5.32 -1.00 14.90
C LEU A 129 6.53 -1.82 15.32
N GLU A 130 6.52 -2.28 16.58
CA GLU A 130 7.49 -3.27 17.05
C GLU A 130 7.18 -4.64 16.44
N LEU A 131 8.22 -5.38 16.09
CA LEU A 131 8.08 -6.73 15.56
C LEU A 131 7.46 -7.67 16.59
N GLU A 132 6.58 -8.56 16.10
CA GLU A 132 5.93 -9.63 16.86
C GLU A 132 5.10 -9.15 18.07
N LYS A 133 4.86 -7.83 18.18
CA LYS A 133 4.07 -7.22 19.24
C LYS A 133 2.70 -6.82 18.73
N ARG A 134 1.67 -7.25 19.46
CA ARG A 134 0.28 -6.82 19.22
C ARG A 134 0.11 -5.36 19.62
N THR A 135 -0.37 -4.57 18.66
CA THR A 135 -0.64 -3.15 18.85
C THR A 135 -2.08 -2.86 18.42
N LEU A 136 -2.86 -2.23 19.29
CA LEU A 136 -4.23 -1.82 18.99
C LEU A 136 -4.21 -0.48 18.23
N ILE A 137 -4.77 -0.46 17.01
CA ILE A 137 -4.84 0.72 16.14
C ILE A 137 -6.29 0.92 15.74
N GLY A 138 -6.92 1.96 16.28
CA GLY A 138 -8.38 2.11 16.20
C GLY A 138 -9.06 0.95 16.93
N ASP A 139 -9.82 0.16 16.19
CA ASP A 139 -10.54 -1.04 16.63
C ASP A 139 -9.93 -2.35 16.10
N VAL A 140 -8.72 -2.28 15.52
CA VAL A 140 -8.03 -3.43 14.91
C VAL A 140 -6.74 -3.73 15.67
N GLU A 141 -6.55 -4.97 16.10
CA GLU A 141 -5.28 -5.44 16.63
C GLU A 141 -4.35 -5.81 15.47
N VAL A 142 -3.15 -5.25 15.46
CA VAL A 142 -2.16 -5.45 14.39
C VAL A 142 -0.86 -5.99 14.96
N THR A 143 -0.30 -6.99 14.29
CA THR A 143 1.05 -7.49 14.57
C THR A 143 1.92 -7.33 13.33
N ALA A 144 3.09 -6.71 13.48
CA ALA A 144 4.07 -6.59 12.41
C ALA A 144 5.06 -7.77 12.46
N LEU A 145 5.40 -8.32 11.30
CA LEU A 145 6.40 -9.38 11.14
C LEU A 145 7.47 -8.91 10.15
N ASP A 146 8.68 -9.45 10.25
CA ASP A 146 9.70 -9.22 9.24
C ASP A 146 9.29 -9.84 7.90
N ALA A 147 9.41 -9.08 6.81
CA ALA A 147 9.09 -9.56 5.47
C ALA A 147 10.30 -10.18 4.75
N ASN A 148 11.52 -10.08 5.31
CA ASN A 148 12.74 -10.59 4.71
C ASN A 148 12.96 -10.11 3.25
N HIS A 149 12.64 -8.85 2.96
CA HIS A 149 12.76 -8.25 1.62
C HIS A 149 13.84 -7.19 1.55
N CYS A 150 13.75 -6.17 2.41
CA CYS A 150 14.74 -5.11 2.52
C CYS A 150 14.82 -4.61 3.98
N PRO A 151 15.84 -3.81 4.36
CA PRO A 151 15.91 -3.26 5.72
C PRO A 151 14.62 -2.52 6.10
N GLY A 152 13.98 -2.97 7.17
CA GLY A 152 12.73 -2.39 7.67
C GLY A 152 11.45 -2.85 6.96
N SER A 153 11.50 -3.83 6.05
CA SER A 153 10.30 -4.36 5.40
C SER A 153 9.43 -5.16 6.37
N LEU A 154 8.12 -4.88 6.38
CA LEU A 154 7.15 -5.52 7.27
C LEU A 154 6.03 -6.24 6.51
N MET A 155 5.61 -7.37 7.06
CA MET A 155 4.30 -7.96 6.85
C MET A 155 3.37 -7.56 8.01
N PHE A 156 2.06 -7.52 7.77
CA PHE A 156 1.08 -7.15 8.79
C PHE A 156 0.02 -8.23 8.94
N ILE A 157 -0.27 -8.63 10.18
CA ILE A 157 -1.42 -9.46 10.54
C ILE A 157 -2.47 -8.54 11.17
N PHE A 158 -3.65 -8.47 10.54
CA PHE A 158 -4.79 -7.68 11.03
C PHE A 158 -5.84 -8.60 11.67
N HIS A 159 -6.11 -8.39 12.95
CA HIS A 159 -7.20 -9.03 13.67
C HIS A 159 -8.42 -8.08 13.68
N VAL A 160 -9.25 -8.21 12.66
CA VAL A 160 -10.46 -7.39 12.49
C VAL A 160 -11.63 -8.02 13.25
N LEU A 161 -12.27 -7.24 14.12
CA LEU A 161 -13.51 -7.64 14.78
C LEU A 161 -14.66 -7.59 13.77
N SER A 162 -14.85 -8.69 13.04
CA SER A 162 -15.93 -8.81 12.07
C SER A 162 -17.30 -8.70 12.76
N SER A 163 -17.99 -7.57 12.54
CA SER A 163 -19.41 -7.39 12.88
C SER A 163 -20.31 -8.20 11.95
N ARG A 164 -20.20 -9.53 11.95
CA ARG A 164 -21.23 -10.38 11.36
C ARG A 164 -22.45 -10.32 12.27
N LYS A 165 -23.46 -9.53 11.90
CA LYS A 165 -24.83 -9.83 12.33
C LYS A 165 -25.16 -11.24 11.81
N ARG A 166 -25.20 -12.20 12.74
CA ARG A 166 -25.79 -13.52 12.50
C ARG A 166 -27.27 -13.38 12.15
#